data_AF-A0A9J5Z589-F1
#
_entry.id   AF-A0A9J5Z589-F1
#
_cell.length_a   1.000
_cell.length_b   1.000
_cell.length_c   1.000
_cell.angle_alpha   90.00
_cell.angle_beta   90.00
_cell.angle_gamma   90.00
#
_symmetry.space_group_name_H-M   'P 1'
#
loop_
_entity.id
_entity.type
_entity.pdbx_description
1 polymer ?
#
loop_
_entity_poly.entity_id
_entity_poly.type
_entity_poly.pdbx_seq_one_letter_code
_entity_poly.pdbx_strand_id
1 'polypeptide(L)'
;MQVFNSYIGMLVKALPGSVDNENLEGSVNRIVRLAETEPEQIALLANALLLSDELIPRAAAKLSYAQQSNKTDDTSKQSTDRQSRPVEQRELKRRLQRLVDQLRDSFCRQHALELIFLEDGGVRLSPDMYLNMDGNPEEIEWFPSPVYQEMFGKLTRIASIASDMFVGRERFATILLMRLTETIILWLSEDQNFWEEIEQGPRPLGPLGLQQFYLDMEFVILFASQGRYLSRNLQQVIKNIIGRAIEAVAASHIDPYSVLPEDDWFAEVAQIAIDMLTGKTQVGAMENVSSPTASSVLSHGSN
;
A
#
# COMPACT_ATOMS: atom_id res chain seq x y z
N MET A 1 -20.64 -17.58 13.61
CA MET A 1 -20.61 -16.36 12.78
C MET A 1 -20.70 -15.08 13.61
N GLN A 2 -21.74 -14.87 14.42
CA GLN A 2 -21.89 -13.65 15.26
C GLN A 2 -20.69 -13.40 16.18
N VAL A 3 -20.13 -14.44 16.80
CA VAL A 3 -18.92 -14.34 17.64
C VAL A 3 -17.72 -13.84 16.83
N PHE A 4 -17.47 -14.39 15.65
CA PHE A 4 -16.36 -13.97 14.80
C PHE A 4 -16.56 -12.53 14.28
N ASN A 5 -17.78 -12.14 13.93
CA ASN A 5 -18.10 -10.75 13.59
C ASN A 5 -17.81 -9.78 14.75
N SER A 6 -18.20 -10.15 15.98
CA SER A 6 -17.93 -9.34 17.17
C SER A 6 -16.44 -9.25 17.48
N TYR A 7 -15.69 -10.35 17.27
CA TYR A 7 -14.24 -10.37 17.36
C TYR A 7 -13.58 -9.44 16.35
N ILE A 8 -13.99 -9.49 15.07
CA ILE A 8 -13.48 -8.59 14.03
C ILE A 8 -13.78 -7.13 14.38
N GLY A 9 -15.01 -6.83 14.84
CA GLY A 9 -15.36 -5.48 15.29
C GLY A 9 -14.53 -5.00 16.47
N MET A 10 -14.07 -5.90 17.34
CA MET A 10 -13.13 -5.60 18.42
C MET A 10 -11.73 -5.31 17.88
N LEU A 11 -11.26 -6.08 16.90
CA LEU A 11 -9.97 -5.85 16.26
C LEU A 11 -9.92 -4.53 15.50
N VAL A 12 -11.00 -4.15 14.81
CA VAL A 12 -11.10 -2.84 14.13
C VAL A 12 -10.94 -1.72 15.16
N LYS A 13 -11.62 -1.81 16.31
CA LYS A 13 -11.49 -0.83 17.41
C LYS A 13 -10.12 -0.81 18.07
N ALA A 14 -9.32 -1.85 17.90
CA ALA A 14 -7.94 -1.90 18.40
C ALA A 14 -6.97 -1.16 17.47
N LEU A 15 -7.35 -0.89 16.23
CA LEU A 15 -6.54 -0.10 15.30
C LEU A 15 -6.55 1.39 15.71
N PRO A 16 -5.40 2.09 15.65
CA PRO A 16 -5.35 3.52 15.93
C PRO A 16 -6.30 4.32 15.01
N GLY A 17 -6.83 5.44 15.50
CA GLY A 17 -7.73 6.29 14.70
C GLY A 17 -9.12 5.70 14.41
N SER A 18 -9.45 4.49 14.87
CA SER A 18 -10.78 3.87 14.72
C SER A 18 -11.89 4.51 15.57
N VAL A 19 -11.58 5.55 16.36
CA VAL A 19 -12.53 6.22 17.26
C VAL A 19 -12.66 7.69 16.91
N ASP A 20 -13.83 8.06 16.36
CA ASP A 20 -14.42 9.37 16.65
C ASP A 20 -14.45 9.51 18.18
N ASN A 21 -13.66 10.43 18.69
CA ASN A 21 -13.42 10.60 20.13
C ASN A 21 -14.62 11.22 20.87
N GLU A 22 -15.81 11.26 20.28
CA GLU A 22 -16.93 12.08 20.78
C GLU A 22 -18.07 11.31 21.47
N ASN A 23 -18.07 9.98 21.55
CA ASN A 23 -19.19 9.26 22.19
C ASN A 23 -18.81 8.12 23.15
N LEU A 24 -17.59 8.11 23.69
CA LEU A 24 -17.10 7.05 24.57
C LEU A 24 -17.09 7.37 26.07
N GLU A 25 -17.65 8.49 26.51
CA GLU A 25 -17.81 8.76 27.96
C GLU A 25 -18.89 7.91 28.65
N GLY A 26 -19.68 7.13 27.90
CA GLY A 26 -20.78 6.32 28.45
C GLY A 26 -20.61 4.78 28.40
N SER A 27 -19.56 4.25 27.75
CA SER A 27 -19.47 2.79 27.51
C SER A 27 -18.28 2.17 28.25
N VAL A 28 -18.60 1.25 29.16
CA VAL A 28 -17.72 0.47 30.06
C VAL A 28 -16.65 -0.38 29.34
N ASN A 29 -16.50 -0.29 28.01
CA ASN A 29 -15.64 -1.16 27.21
C ASN A 29 -14.21 -0.62 27.00
N ARG A 30 -13.51 -0.28 28.08
CA ARG A 30 -12.07 0.07 28.10
C ARG A 30 -11.12 -1.15 28.03
N ILE A 31 -11.55 -2.28 27.46
CA ILE A 31 -10.82 -3.56 27.61
C ILE A 31 -9.83 -3.82 26.45
N VAL A 32 -9.94 -3.09 25.33
CA VAL A 32 -9.11 -3.35 24.14
C VAL A 32 -7.92 -2.40 24.14
N ARG A 33 -6.72 -2.94 24.35
CA ARG A 33 -5.47 -2.20 24.17
C ARG A 33 -5.29 -1.88 22.68
N LEU A 34 -4.93 -0.65 22.36
CA LEU A 34 -4.63 -0.25 20.99
C LEU A 34 -3.37 -0.97 20.48
N ALA A 35 -3.38 -1.33 19.19
CA ALA A 35 -2.23 -1.84 18.46
C ALA A 35 -1.48 -0.63 17.87
N GLU A 36 -0.61 -0.02 18.67
CA GLU A 36 0.05 1.24 18.32
C GLU A 36 1.09 1.05 17.23
N THR A 37 1.71 -0.13 17.16
CA THR A 37 2.80 -0.41 16.22
C THR A 37 2.32 -1.23 15.01
N GLU A 38 2.95 -1.02 13.85
CA GLU A 38 2.65 -1.79 12.63
C GLU A 38 2.76 -3.32 12.83
N PRO A 39 3.75 -3.87 13.57
CA PRO A 39 3.76 -5.29 13.90
C PRO A 39 2.53 -5.75 14.70
N GLU A 40 2.09 -4.98 15.70
CA GLU A 40 0.88 -5.34 16.45
C GLU A 40 -0.35 -5.34 15.53
N GLN A 41 -0.49 -4.33 14.67
CA GLN A 41 -1.61 -4.21 13.74
C GLN A 41 -1.63 -5.35 12.71
N ILE A 42 -0.47 -5.69 12.13
CA ILE A 42 -0.33 -6.83 11.20
C ILE A 42 -0.58 -8.15 11.93
N ALA A 43 -0.20 -8.28 13.21
CA ALA A 43 -0.52 -9.46 14.01
C ALA A 43 -2.03 -9.62 14.21
N LEU A 44 -2.80 -8.53 14.36
CA LEU A 44 -4.28 -8.61 14.39
C LEU A 44 -4.83 -9.21 13.09
N LEU A 45 -4.33 -8.74 11.94
CA LEU A 45 -4.69 -9.27 10.63
C LEU A 45 -4.32 -10.75 10.50
N ALA A 46 -3.10 -11.14 10.92
CA ALA A 46 -2.64 -12.52 10.90
C ALA A 46 -3.51 -13.45 11.75
N ASN A 47 -3.88 -13.01 12.96
CA ASN A 47 -4.78 -13.76 13.85
C ASN A 47 -6.17 -13.93 13.24
N ALA A 48 -6.77 -12.85 12.73
CA ALA A 48 -8.07 -12.89 12.06
C ALA A 48 -8.06 -13.85 10.86
N LEU A 49 -6.98 -13.79 10.07
CA LEU A 49 -6.81 -14.62 8.89
C LEU A 49 -6.67 -16.11 9.24
N LEU A 50 -5.80 -16.45 10.19
CA LEU A 50 -5.60 -17.83 10.65
C LEU A 50 -6.91 -18.44 11.16
N LEU A 51 -7.70 -17.66 11.90
CA LEU A 51 -9.03 -18.07 12.36
C LEU A 51 -9.98 -18.33 11.19
N SER A 52 -10.04 -17.42 10.22
CA SER A 52 -10.97 -17.51 9.08
C SER A 52 -10.65 -18.63 8.08
N ASP A 53 -9.36 -18.88 7.81
CA ASP A 53 -8.94 -19.74 6.70
C ASP A 53 -8.67 -21.17 7.18
N GLU A 54 -8.26 -21.35 8.44
CA GLU A 54 -7.95 -22.66 9.00
C GLU A 54 -8.83 -23.07 10.15
N LEU A 55 -8.82 -22.33 11.26
CA LEU A 55 -9.34 -22.84 12.53
C LEU A 55 -10.86 -23.02 12.49
N ILE A 56 -11.60 -21.99 12.04
CA ILE A 56 -13.07 -22.05 11.98
C ILE A 56 -13.53 -23.07 10.93
N PRO A 57 -13.00 -23.10 9.68
CA PRO A 57 -13.38 -24.11 8.71
C PRO A 57 -13.09 -25.55 9.17
N ARG A 58 -11.93 -25.80 9.81
CA ARG A 58 -11.58 -27.12 10.35
C ARG A 58 -12.50 -27.54 11.50
N ALA A 59 -12.81 -26.62 12.42
CA ALA A 59 -13.74 -26.89 13.51
C ALA A 59 -15.16 -27.18 12.99
N ALA A 60 -15.64 -26.38 12.04
CA ALA A 60 -16.95 -26.59 11.41
C ALA A 60 -17.04 -27.96 10.72
N ALA A 61 -16.00 -28.35 9.96
CA ALA A 61 -15.94 -29.66 9.33
C ALA A 61 -16.03 -30.81 10.36
N LYS A 62 -15.26 -30.75 11.44
CA LYS A 62 -15.29 -31.77 12.51
C LYS A 62 -16.66 -31.89 13.17
N LEU A 63 -17.32 -30.76 13.48
CA LEU A 63 -18.66 -30.75 14.06
C LEU A 63 -19.70 -31.37 13.11
N SER A 64 -19.60 -31.08 11.80
CA SER A 64 -20.47 -31.68 10.78
C SER A 64 -20.31 -33.19 10.64
N TYR A 65 -19.09 -33.73 10.83
CA TYR A 65 -18.86 -35.17 10.87
C TYR A 65 -19.38 -35.83 12.16
N ALA A 66 -19.18 -35.20 13.32
CA ALA A 66 -19.67 -35.70 14.60
C ALA A 66 -21.21 -35.76 14.67
N GLN A 67 -21.91 -34.83 14.01
CA GLN A 67 -23.36 -34.87 13.89
C GLN A 67 -23.88 -36.01 12.99
N GLN A 68 -23.05 -36.59 12.12
CA GLN A 68 -23.40 -37.72 11.26
C GLN A 68 -23.19 -39.07 11.93
N SER A 69 -22.14 -39.23 12.74
CA SER A 69 -21.92 -40.48 13.48
C SER A 69 -23.04 -40.78 14.49
N ASN A 70 -23.78 -39.75 14.92
CA ASN A 70 -24.93 -39.89 15.82
C ASN A 70 -26.26 -40.15 15.08
N LYS A 71 -26.27 -40.19 13.75
CA LYS A 71 -27.45 -40.45 12.90
C LYS A 71 -27.25 -41.74 12.09
N THR A 72 -27.19 -42.88 12.77
CA THR A 72 -27.03 -44.19 12.11
C THR A 72 -28.33 -44.87 11.69
N ASP A 73 -29.51 -44.24 11.76
CA ASP A 73 -30.78 -44.99 11.67
C ASP A 73 -31.84 -44.53 10.66
N ASP A 74 -31.54 -43.70 9.65
CA ASP A 74 -32.56 -43.41 8.61
C ASP A 74 -31.99 -43.17 7.20
N THR A 75 -32.18 -44.16 6.32
CA THR A 75 -31.53 -44.32 5.02
C THR A 75 -32.25 -43.68 3.82
N SER A 76 -33.19 -42.73 3.99
CA SER A 76 -33.97 -42.19 2.85
C SER A 76 -33.72 -40.73 2.46
N LYS A 77 -32.93 -39.94 3.21
CA LYS A 77 -32.68 -38.50 2.92
C LYS A 77 -31.25 -38.16 2.49
N GLN A 78 -30.40 -39.16 2.24
CA GLN A 78 -28.95 -39.02 2.22
C GLN A 78 -28.34 -38.37 0.96
N SER A 79 -29.08 -38.26 -0.16
CA SER A 79 -28.54 -37.79 -1.44
C SER A 79 -28.49 -36.27 -1.59
N THR A 80 -29.43 -35.53 -1.02
CA THR A 80 -29.50 -34.05 -1.10
C THR A 80 -28.58 -33.35 -0.11
N ASP A 81 -28.48 -33.88 1.12
CA ASP A 81 -27.66 -33.32 2.22
C ASP A 81 -26.14 -33.44 1.94
N ARG A 82 -25.75 -34.38 1.08
CA ARG A 82 -24.35 -34.58 0.67
C ARG A 82 -23.90 -33.58 -0.41
N GLN A 83 -24.84 -33.06 -1.20
CA GLN A 83 -24.59 -32.01 -2.20
C GLN A 83 -24.65 -30.59 -1.62
N SER A 84 -25.44 -30.33 -0.57
CA SER A 84 -25.53 -29.01 0.09
C SER A 84 -24.30 -28.67 0.94
N ARG A 85 -23.66 -29.64 1.59
CA ARG A 85 -22.50 -29.43 2.48
C ARG A 85 -21.30 -28.70 1.86
N PRO A 86 -20.81 -29.07 0.67
CA PRO A 86 -19.74 -28.32 0.02
C PRO A 86 -20.13 -26.86 -0.29
N VAL A 87 -21.41 -26.60 -0.53
CA VAL A 87 -21.94 -25.25 -0.80
C VAL A 87 -21.96 -24.43 0.48
N GLU A 88 -22.47 -24.98 1.58
CA GLU A 88 -22.48 -24.32 2.90
C GLU A 88 -21.07 -24.00 3.41
N GLN A 89 -20.12 -24.92 3.23
CA GLN A 89 -18.73 -24.69 3.64
C GLN A 89 -18.06 -23.58 2.81
N ARG A 90 -18.32 -23.54 1.50
CA ARG A 90 -17.85 -22.45 0.62
C ARG A 90 -18.49 -21.12 1.02
N GLU A 91 -19.77 -21.12 1.33
CA GLU A 91 -20.47 -19.90 1.77
C GLU A 91 -19.95 -19.40 3.12
N LEU A 92 -19.73 -20.30 4.08
CA LEU A 92 -19.10 -19.98 5.36
C LEU A 92 -17.72 -19.33 5.14
N LYS A 93 -16.87 -19.93 4.30
CA LYS A 93 -15.55 -19.37 3.97
C LYS A 93 -15.67 -17.96 3.36
N ARG A 94 -16.60 -17.76 2.42
CA ARG A 94 -16.85 -16.42 1.82
C ARG A 94 -17.34 -15.40 2.85
N ARG A 95 -18.16 -15.81 3.82
CA ARG A 95 -18.65 -14.91 4.88
C ARG A 95 -17.53 -14.55 5.86
N LEU A 96 -16.68 -15.50 6.24
CA LEU A 96 -15.53 -15.24 7.10
C LEU A 96 -14.52 -14.31 6.42
N GLN A 97 -14.21 -14.57 5.14
CA GLN A 97 -13.28 -13.73 4.37
C GLN A 97 -13.75 -12.27 4.30
N ARG A 98 -15.04 -12.03 4.05
CA ARG A 98 -15.61 -10.67 4.03
C ARG A 98 -15.40 -9.91 5.34
N LEU A 99 -15.43 -10.59 6.48
CA LEU A 99 -15.18 -9.96 7.77
C LEU A 99 -13.69 -9.64 7.96
N VAL A 100 -12.80 -10.53 7.54
CA VAL A 100 -11.35 -10.23 7.54
C VAL A 100 -11.03 -9.08 6.58
N ASP A 101 -11.71 -9.01 5.45
CA ASP A 101 -11.54 -7.91 4.49
C ASP A 101 -11.92 -6.56 5.12
N GLN A 102 -12.97 -6.48 5.95
CA GLN A 102 -13.31 -5.25 6.69
C GLN A 102 -12.19 -4.76 7.63
N LEU A 103 -11.54 -5.69 8.33
CA LEU A 103 -10.39 -5.35 9.18
C LEU A 103 -9.23 -4.83 8.34
N ARG A 104 -8.94 -5.47 7.21
CA ARG A 104 -7.90 -5.03 6.27
C ARG A 104 -8.21 -3.66 5.69
N ASP A 105 -9.46 -3.41 5.29
CA ASP A 105 -9.85 -2.13 4.72
C ASP A 105 -9.75 -1.00 5.76
N SER A 106 -10.02 -1.30 7.03
CA SER A 106 -9.82 -0.35 8.15
C SER A 106 -8.32 -0.04 8.36
N PHE A 107 -7.47 -1.07 8.35
CA PHE A 107 -6.01 -0.93 8.40
C PHE A 107 -5.47 -0.07 7.24
N CYS A 108 -5.89 -0.37 6.00
CA CYS A 108 -5.44 0.38 4.83
C CYS A 108 -5.88 1.83 4.88
N ARG A 109 -7.12 2.09 5.30
CA ARG A 109 -7.66 3.46 5.44
C ARG A 109 -6.88 4.25 6.46
N GLN A 110 -6.60 3.69 7.63
CA GLN A 110 -5.83 4.37 8.67
C GLN A 110 -4.45 4.78 8.18
N HIS A 111 -3.70 3.85 7.59
CA HIS A 111 -2.36 4.17 7.06
C HIS A 111 -2.38 5.11 5.86
N ALA A 112 -3.45 5.11 5.07
CA ALA A 112 -3.63 6.10 4.01
C ALA A 112 -3.83 7.50 4.62
N LEU A 113 -4.67 7.63 5.66
CA LEU A 113 -4.88 8.91 6.34
C LEU A 113 -3.59 9.46 6.96
N GLU A 114 -2.79 8.60 7.59
CA GLU A 114 -1.46 8.97 8.13
C GLU A 114 -0.49 9.50 7.06
N LEU A 115 -0.63 9.06 5.80
CA LEU A 115 0.22 9.52 4.70
C LEU A 115 -0.31 10.80 4.05
N ILE A 116 -1.64 10.93 3.94
CA ILE A 116 -2.30 12.03 3.23
C ILE A 116 -2.41 13.28 4.11
N PHE A 117 -2.57 13.12 5.42
CA PHE A 117 -2.76 14.21 6.37
C PHE A 117 -1.56 14.35 7.32
N LEU A 118 -1.30 15.58 7.75
CA LEU A 118 -0.38 15.91 8.82
C LEU A 118 -1.06 15.70 10.18
N GLU A 119 -0.26 15.58 11.23
CA GLU A 119 -0.75 15.44 12.61
C GLU A 119 -1.55 16.67 13.09
N ASP A 120 -1.30 17.84 12.52
CA ASP A 120 -2.01 19.09 12.83
C ASP A 120 -3.31 19.27 12.01
N GLY A 121 -3.67 18.30 11.18
CA GLY A 121 -4.85 18.33 10.31
C GLY A 121 -4.61 18.96 8.94
N GLY A 122 -3.39 19.42 8.63
CA GLY A 122 -3.02 19.86 7.29
C GLY A 122 -3.03 18.72 6.27
N VAL A 123 -3.14 19.04 4.98
CA VAL A 123 -3.11 18.06 3.88
C VAL A 123 -1.71 18.01 3.27
N ARG A 124 -1.07 16.84 3.32
CA ARG A 124 0.26 16.61 2.73
C ARG A 124 0.17 16.48 1.22
N LEU A 125 -0.78 15.66 0.76
CA LEU A 125 -1.06 15.46 -0.66
C LEU A 125 -1.95 16.60 -1.16
N SER A 126 -1.34 17.74 -1.48
CA SER A 126 -2.04 18.97 -1.87
C SER A 126 -1.67 19.41 -3.30
N PRO A 127 -2.54 20.15 -4.00
CA PRO A 127 -2.25 20.70 -5.32
C PRO A 127 -0.99 21.56 -5.36
N ASP A 128 -0.71 22.25 -4.26
CA ASP A 128 0.44 23.14 -4.08
C ASP A 128 1.79 22.45 -4.34
N MET A 129 1.87 21.14 -4.16
CA MET A 129 3.06 20.36 -4.49
C MET A 129 3.47 20.51 -5.96
N TYR A 130 2.49 20.69 -6.85
CA TYR A 130 2.69 20.80 -8.28
C TYR A 130 2.57 22.26 -8.76
N LEU A 131 1.62 23.03 -8.21
CA LEU A 131 1.33 24.40 -8.63
C LEU A 131 2.42 25.42 -8.29
N ASN A 132 3.35 25.09 -7.38
CA ASN A 132 4.43 25.99 -6.97
C ASN A 132 5.76 25.76 -7.72
N MET A 133 5.84 24.76 -8.61
CA MET A 133 7.11 24.36 -9.22
C MET A 133 7.64 25.33 -10.27
N ASP A 134 6.77 25.91 -11.10
CA ASP A 134 7.18 26.78 -12.21
C ASP A 134 7.73 28.16 -11.76
N GLY A 135 7.73 28.44 -10.45
CA GLY A 135 8.23 29.69 -9.88
C GLY A 135 9.76 29.78 -9.73
N ASN A 136 10.48 28.65 -9.72
CA ASN A 136 11.95 28.64 -9.57
C ASN A 136 12.62 27.45 -10.29
N PRO A 137 12.82 27.54 -11.63
CA PRO A 137 13.28 26.41 -12.44
C PRO A 137 14.76 26.04 -12.26
N GLU A 138 15.60 26.95 -11.78
CA GLU A 138 17.07 26.75 -11.72
C GLU A 138 17.54 25.87 -10.55
N GLU A 139 16.63 25.50 -9.64
CA GLU A 139 16.92 24.74 -8.42
C GLU A 139 16.29 23.33 -8.40
N ILE A 140 15.68 22.87 -9.50
CA ILE A 140 14.92 21.62 -9.51
C ILE A 140 15.85 20.41 -9.61
N GLU A 141 15.98 19.70 -8.49
CA GLU A 141 16.50 18.33 -8.44
C GLU A 141 15.32 17.36 -8.60
N TRP A 142 15.28 16.64 -9.71
CA TRP A 142 14.18 15.70 -10.00
C TRP A 142 14.19 14.51 -9.06
N PHE A 143 13.14 14.41 -8.24
CA PHE A 143 12.96 13.32 -7.31
C PHE A 143 11.46 13.16 -7.01
N PRO A 144 10.96 11.94 -6.71
CA PRO A 144 9.56 11.76 -6.31
C PRO A 144 9.20 12.64 -5.11
N SER A 145 8.01 13.22 -5.10
CA SER A 145 7.58 14.12 -4.04
C SER A 145 7.58 13.43 -2.67
N PRO A 146 7.84 14.14 -1.56
CA PRO A 146 8.01 13.54 -0.23
C PRO A 146 6.90 12.59 0.21
N VAL A 147 5.64 12.88 -0.12
CA VAL A 147 4.50 12.01 0.21
C VAL A 147 4.61 10.62 -0.43
N TYR A 148 5.09 10.52 -1.67
CA TYR A 148 5.28 9.25 -2.36
C TYR A 148 6.54 8.52 -1.88
N GLN A 149 7.60 9.25 -1.50
CA GLN A 149 8.77 8.64 -0.85
C GLN A 149 8.37 7.97 0.47
N GLU A 150 7.57 8.64 1.29
CA GLU A 150 7.08 8.08 2.56
C GLU A 150 6.11 6.93 2.35
N MET A 151 5.26 7.01 1.33
CA MET A 151 4.42 5.88 0.91
C MET A 151 5.29 4.66 0.56
N PHE A 152 6.34 4.83 -0.24
CA PHE A 152 7.28 3.78 -0.58
C PHE A 152 7.98 3.21 0.67
N GLY A 153 8.46 4.07 1.56
CA GLY A 153 9.09 3.68 2.82
C GLY A 153 8.15 2.89 3.73
N LYS A 154 6.91 3.34 3.89
CA LYS A 154 5.88 2.67 4.69
C LYS A 154 5.50 1.32 4.08
N LEU A 155 5.30 1.24 2.77
CA LEU A 155 5.02 -0.02 2.06
C LEU A 155 6.16 -1.01 2.20
N THR A 156 7.41 -0.56 2.09
CA THR A 156 8.60 -1.41 2.27
C THR A 156 8.68 -1.98 3.68
N ARG A 157 8.40 -1.15 4.69
CA ARG A 157 8.38 -1.56 6.10
C ARG A 157 7.28 -2.57 6.39
N ILE A 158 6.05 -2.29 5.93
CA ILE A 158 4.91 -3.21 6.05
C ILE A 158 5.20 -4.51 5.31
N ALA A 159 5.80 -4.46 4.13
CA ALA A 159 6.17 -5.65 3.35
C ALA A 159 7.15 -6.55 4.13
N SER A 160 8.15 -5.95 4.78
CA SER A 160 9.11 -6.68 5.62
C SER A 160 8.40 -7.39 6.79
N ILE A 161 7.59 -6.64 7.56
CA ILE A 161 6.87 -7.21 8.71
C ILE A 161 5.90 -8.31 8.26
N ALA A 162 5.16 -8.06 7.18
CA ALA A 162 4.20 -8.99 6.62
C ALA A 162 4.89 -10.27 6.11
N SER A 163 6.08 -10.18 5.51
CA SER A 163 6.86 -11.35 5.09
C SER A 163 7.19 -12.26 6.28
N ASP A 164 7.57 -11.67 7.41
CA ASP A 164 7.89 -12.43 8.63
C ASP A 164 6.65 -13.04 9.29
N MET A 165 5.49 -12.36 9.21
CA MET A 165 4.25 -12.83 9.82
C MET A 165 3.45 -13.83 8.95
N PHE A 166 3.54 -13.73 7.63
CA PHE A 166 2.79 -14.55 6.67
C PHE A 166 3.67 -15.59 5.96
N VAL A 167 4.56 -16.26 6.69
CA VAL A 167 5.42 -17.32 6.14
C VAL A 167 4.57 -18.44 5.51
N GLY A 168 4.82 -18.75 4.23
CA GLY A 168 4.05 -19.72 3.44
C GLY A 168 2.67 -19.23 3.01
N ARG A 169 2.41 -17.92 3.17
CA ARG A 169 1.14 -17.22 2.94
C ARG A 169 1.37 -15.88 2.24
N GLU A 170 2.37 -15.81 1.36
CA GLU A 170 2.89 -14.60 0.73
C GLU A 170 1.80 -13.81 0.00
N ARG A 171 0.81 -14.51 -0.54
CA ARG A 171 -0.35 -13.90 -1.22
C ARG A 171 -1.08 -12.88 -0.33
N PHE A 172 -1.13 -13.09 0.98
CA PHE A 172 -1.79 -12.15 1.89
C PHE A 172 -1.02 -10.86 2.04
N ALA A 173 0.31 -10.93 2.14
CA ALA A 173 1.18 -9.76 2.13
C ALA A 173 1.01 -8.98 0.82
N THR A 174 1.03 -9.65 -0.33
CA THR A 174 0.80 -9.01 -1.63
C THR A 174 -0.55 -8.31 -1.72
N ILE A 175 -1.63 -8.97 -1.25
CA ILE A 175 -2.97 -8.36 -1.25
C ILE A 175 -3.03 -7.16 -0.30
N LEU A 176 -2.37 -7.23 0.86
CA LEU A 176 -2.32 -6.11 1.81
C LEU A 176 -1.66 -4.88 1.18
N LEU A 177 -0.48 -5.07 0.58
CA LEU A 177 0.26 -4.00 -0.09
C LEU A 177 -0.50 -3.43 -1.29
N MET A 178 -1.14 -4.29 -2.08
CA MET A 178 -2.00 -3.88 -3.20
C MET A 178 -3.14 -2.99 -2.71
N ARG A 179 -3.84 -3.40 -1.64
CA ARG A 179 -4.96 -2.64 -1.09
C ARG A 179 -4.54 -1.33 -0.46
N LEU A 180 -3.41 -1.30 0.26
CA LEU A 180 -2.89 -0.06 0.83
C LEU A 180 -2.53 0.94 -0.27
N THR A 181 -1.80 0.49 -1.30
CA THR A 181 -1.43 1.30 -2.46
C THR A 181 -2.67 1.83 -3.19
N GLU A 182 -3.65 0.96 -3.48
CA GLU A 182 -4.92 1.34 -4.10
C GLU A 182 -5.68 2.38 -3.28
N THR A 183 -5.71 2.24 -1.95
CA THR A 183 -6.46 3.17 -1.08
C THR A 183 -5.93 4.60 -1.19
N ILE A 184 -4.60 4.78 -1.24
CA ILE A 184 -3.97 6.09 -1.32
C ILE A 184 -4.18 6.71 -2.71
N ILE A 185 -3.98 5.93 -3.77
CA ILE A 185 -4.08 6.43 -5.15
C ILE A 185 -5.54 6.72 -5.55
N LEU A 186 -6.49 5.91 -5.09
CA LEU A 186 -7.91 6.19 -5.29
C LEU A 186 -8.35 7.47 -4.56
N TRP A 187 -7.80 7.75 -3.37
CA TRP A 187 -8.09 9.01 -2.69
C TRP A 187 -7.71 10.21 -3.55
N LEU A 188 -6.50 10.23 -4.13
CA LEU A 188 -6.08 11.28 -5.07
C LEU A 188 -6.99 11.34 -6.29
N SER A 189 -7.35 10.19 -6.86
CA SER A 189 -8.23 10.13 -8.03
C SER A 189 -9.62 10.72 -7.76
N GLU A 190 -10.11 10.60 -6.53
CA GLU A 190 -11.48 10.95 -6.13
C GLU A 190 -11.56 12.29 -5.37
N ASP A 191 -10.43 12.92 -5.03
CA ASP A 191 -10.42 14.20 -4.31
C ASP A 191 -10.82 15.37 -5.21
N GLN A 192 -12.10 15.71 -5.15
CA GLN A 192 -12.67 16.79 -5.93
C GLN A 192 -12.04 18.16 -5.62
N ASN A 193 -11.65 18.44 -4.37
CA ASN A 193 -11.06 19.73 -4.01
C ASN A 193 -9.66 19.86 -4.61
N PHE A 194 -8.88 18.77 -4.57
CA PHE A 194 -7.57 18.71 -5.21
C PHE A 194 -7.67 19.05 -6.69
N TRP A 195 -8.61 18.42 -7.39
CA TRP A 195 -8.72 18.60 -8.83
C TRP A 195 -9.39 19.91 -9.24
N GLU A 196 -10.34 20.44 -8.46
CA GLU A 196 -10.90 21.77 -8.71
C GLU A 196 -9.81 22.84 -8.69
N GLU A 197 -8.86 22.77 -7.76
CA GLU A 197 -7.74 23.71 -7.71
C GLU A 197 -6.77 23.53 -8.91
N ILE A 198 -6.49 22.29 -9.33
CA ILE A 198 -5.63 22.01 -10.49
C ILE A 198 -6.27 22.45 -11.82
N GLU A 199 -7.58 22.22 -12.00
CA GLU A 199 -8.28 22.41 -13.27
C GLU A 199 -8.89 23.80 -13.43
N GLN A 200 -9.35 24.40 -12.33
CA GLN A 200 -10.12 25.63 -12.32
C GLN A 200 -9.56 26.68 -11.35
N GLY A 201 -8.49 26.35 -10.62
CA GLY A 201 -7.86 27.26 -9.68
C GLY A 201 -7.27 28.50 -10.35
N PRO A 202 -6.98 29.54 -9.56
CA PRO A 202 -6.45 30.81 -10.07
C PRO A 202 -5.03 30.66 -10.65
N ARG A 203 -4.31 29.59 -10.28
CA ARG A 203 -2.99 29.26 -10.79
C ARG A 203 -3.07 27.95 -11.57
N PRO A 204 -2.81 27.97 -12.89
CA PRO A 204 -2.84 26.75 -13.68
C PRO A 204 -1.64 25.85 -13.35
N LEU A 205 -1.82 24.54 -13.54
CA LEU A 205 -0.72 23.59 -13.57
C LEU A 205 0.23 23.93 -14.72
N GLY A 206 1.50 24.18 -14.41
CA GLY A 206 2.51 24.49 -15.41
C GLY A 206 3.34 23.28 -15.83
N PRO A 207 4.29 23.48 -16.77
CA PRO A 207 5.13 22.42 -17.31
C PRO A 207 5.90 21.60 -16.28
N LEU A 208 6.53 22.26 -15.29
CA LEU A 208 7.34 21.59 -14.29
C LEU A 208 6.46 20.83 -13.30
N GLY A 209 5.32 21.41 -12.93
CA GLY A 209 4.31 20.73 -12.12
C GLY A 209 3.80 19.45 -12.80
N LEU A 210 3.54 19.49 -14.12
CA LEU A 210 3.12 18.32 -14.89
C LEU A 210 4.19 17.23 -14.93
N GLN A 211 5.46 17.60 -15.14
CA GLN A 211 6.58 16.65 -15.13
C GLN A 211 6.70 15.97 -13.75
N GLN A 212 6.60 16.72 -12.65
CA GLN A 212 6.64 16.14 -11.30
C GLN A 212 5.44 15.23 -11.03
N PHE A 213 4.24 15.62 -11.48
CA PHE A 213 3.05 14.79 -11.36
C PHE A 213 3.24 13.45 -12.07
N TYR A 214 3.75 13.48 -13.30
CA TYR A 214 4.04 12.27 -14.07
C TYR A 214 5.10 11.41 -13.38
N LEU A 215 6.19 12.03 -12.91
CA LEU A 215 7.25 11.34 -12.16
C LEU A 215 6.72 10.64 -10.92
N ASP A 216 5.86 11.30 -10.13
CA ASP A 216 5.26 10.73 -8.93
C ASP A 216 4.41 9.50 -9.25
N MET A 217 3.61 9.59 -10.32
CA MET A 217 2.77 8.48 -10.77
C MET A 217 3.59 7.31 -11.33
N GLU A 218 4.65 7.60 -12.09
CA GLU A 218 5.56 6.58 -12.62
C GLU A 218 6.33 5.90 -11.48
N PHE A 219 6.76 6.65 -10.47
CA PHE A 219 7.38 6.10 -9.26
C PHE A 219 6.47 5.10 -8.56
N VAL A 220 5.18 5.40 -8.43
CA VAL A 220 4.18 4.47 -7.86
C VAL A 220 4.02 3.21 -8.71
N ILE A 221 3.92 3.35 -10.03
CA ILE A 221 3.86 2.20 -10.96
C ILE A 221 5.11 1.33 -10.77
N LEU A 222 6.29 1.95 -10.75
CA LEU A 222 7.56 1.26 -10.70
C LEU A 222 7.72 0.46 -9.41
N PHE A 223 7.60 1.08 -8.23
CA PHE A 223 7.78 0.33 -6.98
C PHE A 223 6.70 -0.74 -6.79
N ALA A 224 5.47 -0.48 -7.22
CA ALA A 224 4.37 -1.44 -7.09
C ALA A 224 4.55 -2.65 -8.02
N SER A 225 5.13 -2.41 -9.20
CA SER A 225 5.48 -3.48 -10.15
C SER A 225 6.60 -4.37 -9.58
N GLN A 226 7.67 -3.78 -9.04
CA GLN A 226 8.79 -4.49 -8.43
C GLN A 226 8.36 -5.34 -7.23
N GLY A 227 7.48 -4.77 -6.38
CA GLY A 227 6.88 -5.47 -5.25
C GLY A 227 5.77 -6.46 -5.63
N ARG A 228 5.41 -6.56 -6.92
CA ARG A 228 4.37 -7.46 -7.45
C ARG A 228 2.97 -7.22 -6.89
N TYR A 229 2.67 -5.98 -6.53
CA TYR A 229 1.34 -5.58 -6.03
C TYR A 229 0.66 -4.50 -6.91
N LEU A 230 1.23 -4.17 -8.08
CA LEU A 230 0.56 -3.39 -9.10
C LEU A 230 -0.60 -4.19 -9.73
N SER A 231 -1.83 -3.77 -9.47
CA SER A 231 -3.03 -4.33 -10.10
C SER A 231 -3.32 -3.63 -11.45
N ARG A 232 -4.04 -4.33 -12.36
CA ARG A 232 -4.51 -3.70 -13.60
C ARG A 232 -5.42 -2.49 -13.35
N ASN A 233 -6.22 -2.57 -12.29
CA ASN A 233 -7.10 -1.48 -11.88
C ASN A 233 -6.28 -0.28 -11.42
N LEU A 234 -5.31 -0.50 -10.52
CA LEU A 234 -4.41 0.55 -10.04
C LEU A 234 -3.67 1.23 -11.20
N GLN A 235 -3.10 0.43 -12.11
CA GLN A 235 -2.43 0.96 -13.29
C GLN A 235 -3.36 1.82 -14.15
N GLN A 236 -4.63 1.43 -14.33
CA GLN A 236 -5.59 2.23 -15.09
C GLN A 236 -5.96 3.53 -14.36
N VAL A 237 -6.15 3.49 -13.04
CA VAL A 237 -6.42 4.70 -12.25
C VAL A 237 -5.27 5.68 -12.37
N ILE A 238 -4.02 5.22 -12.26
CA ILE A 238 -2.84 6.08 -12.42
C ILE A 238 -2.79 6.70 -13.81
N LYS A 239 -3.08 5.93 -14.87
CA LYS A 239 -3.16 6.47 -16.24
C LYS A 239 -4.26 7.54 -16.39
N ASN A 240 -5.40 7.36 -15.74
CA ASN A 240 -6.48 8.35 -15.77
C ASN A 240 -6.06 9.63 -15.03
N ILE A 241 -5.38 9.50 -13.89
CA ILE A 241 -4.82 10.63 -13.14
C ILE A 241 -3.83 11.42 -14.01
N ILE A 242 -2.87 10.74 -14.66
CA ILE A 242 -1.92 11.37 -15.59
C ILE A 242 -2.65 12.08 -16.73
N GLY A 243 -3.63 11.40 -17.36
CA GLY A 243 -4.43 11.97 -18.44
C GLY A 243 -5.15 13.24 -18.03
N ARG A 244 -5.74 13.26 -16.82
CA ARG A 244 -6.41 14.44 -16.25
C ARG A 244 -5.45 15.61 -16.03
N ALA A 245 -4.23 15.35 -15.53
CA ALA A 245 -3.21 16.38 -15.39
C ALA A 245 -2.74 16.94 -16.76
N ILE A 246 -2.58 16.08 -17.77
CA ILE A 246 -2.28 16.49 -19.16
C ILE A 246 -3.38 17.39 -19.71
N GLU A 247 -4.65 17.03 -19.52
CA GLU A 247 -5.81 17.83 -19.94
C GLU A 247 -5.83 19.20 -19.24
N ALA A 248 -5.51 19.28 -17.95
CA ALA A 248 -5.43 20.53 -17.20
C ALA A 248 -4.37 21.50 -17.77
N VAL A 249 -3.20 20.99 -18.16
CA VAL A 249 -2.17 21.81 -18.84
C VAL A 249 -2.61 22.23 -20.24
N ALA A 250 -3.22 21.32 -21.01
CA ALA A 250 -3.73 21.62 -22.34
C ALA A 250 -4.78 22.73 -22.34
N ALA A 251 -5.62 22.78 -21.30
CA ALA A 251 -6.61 23.84 -21.08
C ALA A 251 -5.98 25.24 -20.93
N SER A 252 -4.70 25.30 -20.52
CA SER A 252 -3.91 26.53 -20.41
C SER A 252 -3.20 26.93 -21.72
N HIS A 253 -3.56 26.33 -22.85
CA HIS A 253 -2.99 26.56 -24.18
C HIS A 253 -1.50 26.18 -24.32
N ILE A 254 -1.00 25.32 -23.43
CA ILE A 254 0.33 24.72 -23.52
C ILE A 254 0.16 23.35 -24.17
N ASP A 255 0.97 23.01 -25.17
CA ASP A 255 1.01 21.64 -25.69
C ASP A 255 1.74 20.73 -24.68
N PRO A 256 1.05 19.83 -23.97
CA PRO A 256 1.65 19.05 -22.89
C PRO A 256 2.76 18.12 -23.39
N TYR A 257 2.65 17.61 -24.63
CA TYR A 257 3.63 16.70 -25.21
C TYR A 257 4.90 17.44 -25.65
N SER A 258 4.84 18.76 -25.82
CA SER A 258 6.04 19.58 -26.09
C SER A 258 6.90 19.81 -24.85
N VAL A 259 6.32 19.63 -23.66
CA VAL A 259 7.00 19.88 -22.38
C VAL A 259 7.32 18.60 -21.60
N LEU A 260 6.73 17.47 -21.96
CA LEU A 260 7.04 16.19 -21.33
C LEU A 260 8.34 15.59 -21.92
N PRO A 261 9.26 15.12 -21.07
CA PRO A 261 10.35 14.23 -21.47
C PRO A 261 9.83 12.92 -22.08
N GLU A 262 10.76 12.14 -22.64
CA GLU A 262 10.47 10.77 -23.09
C GLU A 262 10.08 9.87 -21.90
N ASP A 263 9.18 8.90 -22.11
CA ASP A 263 8.66 8.03 -21.04
C ASP A 263 9.78 7.30 -20.26
N ASP A 264 10.84 6.87 -20.95
CA ASP A 264 11.97 6.16 -20.35
C ASP A 264 12.71 7.04 -19.31
N TRP A 265 12.69 8.36 -19.47
CA TRP A 265 13.31 9.30 -18.53
C TRP A 265 12.65 9.22 -17.14
N PHE A 266 11.32 9.16 -17.08
CA PHE A 266 10.60 9.06 -15.82
C PHE A 266 10.90 7.74 -15.10
N ALA A 267 10.96 6.64 -15.85
CA ALA A 267 11.28 5.32 -15.31
C ALA A 267 12.72 5.28 -14.77
N GLU A 268 13.69 5.89 -15.46
CA GLU A 268 15.08 6.00 -15.00
C GLU A 268 15.21 6.83 -13.71
N VAL A 269 14.60 8.02 -13.67
CA VAL A 269 14.64 8.89 -12.48
C VAL A 269 13.95 8.22 -11.29
N ALA A 270 12.78 7.59 -11.51
CA ALA A 270 12.10 6.83 -10.47
C ALA A 270 12.95 5.65 -9.97
N GLN A 271 13.66 4.95 -10.86
CA GLN A 271 14.53 3.84 -10.48
C GLN A 271 15.72 4.32 -9.64
N ILE A 272 16.35 5.43 -10.01
CA ILE A 272 17.43 6.05 -9.23
C ILE A 272 16.91 6.40 -7.82
N ALA A 273 15.71 6.98 -7.72
CA ALA A 273 15.10 7.31 -6.45
C ALA A 273 14.88 6.08 -5.56
N ILE A 274 14.38 4.97 -6.12
CA ILE A 274 14.25 3.69 -5.39
C ILE A 274 15.61 3.22 -4.88
N ASP A 275 16.66 3.26 -5.71
CA ASP A 275 17.98 2.78 -5.33
C ASP A 275 18.63 3.67 -4.26
N MET A 276 18.37 4.98 -4.28
CA MET A 276 18.76 5.91 -3.22
C MET A 276 18.01 5.65 -1.92
N LEU A 277 16.67 5.54 -1.96
CA LEU A 277 15.83 5.31 -0.79
C LEU A 277 16.09 3.94 -0.13
N THR A 278 16.56 2.96 -0.91
CA THR A 278 16.94 1.63 -0.41
C THR A 278 18.42 1.51 -0.03
N GLY A 279 19.21 2.58 -0.17
CA GLY A 279 20.63 2.61 0.18
C GLY A 279 21.55 1.82 -0.76
N LYS A 280 21.05 1.36 -1.92
CA LYS A 280 21.84 0.60 -2.90
C LYS A 280 22.92 1.45 -3.58
N THR A 281 22.73 2.75 -3.67
CA THR A 281 23.70 3.69 -4.25
C THR A 281 24.86 4.06 -3.31
N GLN A 282 24.79 3.77 -2.01
CA GLN A 282 25.88 4.06 -1.06
C GLN A 282 27.03 3.04 -1.08
N VAL A 283 26.86 1.89 -1.74
CA VAL A 283 27.90 0.83 -1.79
C VAL A 283 28.95 1.10 -2.88
N GLY A 284 28.74 2.10 -3.76
CA GLY A 284 29.66 2.41 -4.87
C GLY A 284 30.66 3.55 -4.64
N ALA A 285 30.57 4.31 -3.54
CA ALA A 285 31.32 5.56 -3.38
C ALA A 285 32.45 5.51 -2.33
N MET A 286 32.70 4.37 -1.68
CA MET A 286 33.62 4.31 -0.53
C MET A 286 34.49 3.06 -0.42
N GLU A 287 34.90 2.47 -1.54
CA GLU A 287 35.99 1.48 -1.57
C GLU A 287 36.98 1.78 -2.71
N ASN A 288 38.00 2.59 -2.40
CA ASN A 288 39.42 2.38 -2.72
C ASN A 288 40.22 3.69 -2.59
N VAL A 289 40.28 4.25 -1.38
CA VAL A 289 41.39 5.12 -0.97
C VAL A 289 42.15 4.41 0.13
N SER A 290 42.92 3.39 -0.28
CA SER A 290 44.02 2.86 0.51
C SER A 290 44.90 2.01 -0.40
N SER A 291 45.86 2.66 -1.08
CA SER A 291 47.03 1.97 -1.63
C SER A 291 48.11 1.88 -0.54
N PRO A 292 48.54 0.66 -0.17
CA PRO A 292 49.87 0.43 0.35
C PRO A 292 50.69 -0.45 -0.61
N THR A 293 51.86 0.07 -1.04
CA THR A 293 53.16 -0.62 -1.32
C THR A 293 53.18 -2.04 -1.90
N ALA A 294 53.99 -2.49 -2.87
CA ALA A 294 55.28 -2.15 -3.48
C ALA A 294 55.37 -3.03 -4.76
N SER A 295 56.27 -2.91 -5.75
CA SER A 295 57.73 -2.90 -5.67
C SER A 295 58.31 -2.70 -7.07
N SER A 296 59.17 -1.70 -7.24
CA SER A 296 59.96 -1.44 -8.43
C SER A 296 61.18 -2.37 -8.46
N VAL A 297 61.29 -3.20 -9.48
CA VAL A 297 62.49 -4.00 -9.79
C VAL A 297 63.42 -3.13 -10.66
N LEU A 298 64.53 -2.66 -10.12
CA LEU A 298 65.70 -2.25 -10.91
C LEU A 298 66.98 -2.63 -10.17
N SER A 299 67.58 -3.74 -10.62
CA SER A 299 68.94 -4.17 -10.32
C SER A 299 69.87 -3.52 -11.35
N HIS A 300 70.72 -2.59 -10.93
CA HIS A 300 71.90 -2.18 -11.70
C HIS A 300 73.10 -3.01 -11.25
N GLY A 301 73.64 -3.82 -12.16
CA GLY A 301 74.95 -4.43 -12.04
C GLY A 301 76.03 -3.46 -12.50
N SER A 302 77.09 -3.33 -11.70
CA SER A 302 78.32 -2.63 -12.03
C SER A 302 79.25 -3.53 -12.85
N ASN A 303 79.83 -2.97 -13.91
CA ASN A 303 81.21 -3.17 -14.35
C ASN A 303 81.61 -1.98 -15.23
#